data_AF-A0A2D4TQT8-F1
#
_entry.id   AF-A0A2D4TQT8-F1
#
_cell.length_a   1.000
_cell.length_b   1.000
_cell.length_c   1.000
_cell.angle_alpha   90.00
_cell.angle_beta   90.00
_cell.angle_gamma   90.00
#
_symmetry.space_group_name_H-M   'P 1'
#
loop_
_entity.id
_entity.type
_entity.pdbx_description
1 polymer ?
#
loop_
_entity_poly.entity_id
_entity_poly.type
_entity_poly.pdbx_seq_one_letter_code
_entity_poly.pdbx_strand_id
1 'polypeptide(L)'
;MIDFGCVKTFPENFLDGCLTLVQKFLSENMNGFKEELVKMEFLKNTQADGVTEQAILSLLTRFAELLGEVYRQPFFDFSDSSFRENLNSMLKQGMEIREIRGSRHFVFFNRIVFGLLSMLMKLGATIDTARGYQAVMGWKIGKAS
;
A
#
# COMPACT_ATOMS: atom_id res chain seq x y z
N MET A 1 -22.51 -8.42 5.73
CA MET A 1 -22.08 -8.39 4.32
C MET A 1 -23.01 -9.29 3.52
N ILE A 2 -23.51 -8.82 2.37
CA ILE A 2 -24.56 -9.53 1.59
C ILE A 2 -24.10 -9.82 0.15
N ASP A 3 -23.07 -9.15 -0.36
CA ASP A 3 -22.54 -9.36 -1.72
C ASP A 3 -21.15 -10.03 -1.68
N PHE A 4 -21.04 -11.20 -2.33
CA PHE A 4 -19.79 -11.95 -2.51
C PHE A 4 -19.44 -12.14 -4.01
N GLY A 5 -20.15 -11.47 -4.92
CA GLY A 5 -19.97 -11.59 -6.38
C GLY A 5 -18.64 -11.04 -6.90
N CYS A 6 -17.88 -10.32 -6.07
CA CYS A 6 -16.57 -9.75 -6.40
C CYS A 6 -15.43 -10.25 -5.49
N VAL A 7 -15.55 -11.45 -4.92
CA VAL A 7 -14.46 -12.05 -4.13
C VAL A 7 -13.27 -12.39 -5.04
N LYS A 8 -12.07 -11.97 -4.63
CA LYS A 8 -10.82 -12.29 -5.30
C LYS A 8 -9.90 -13.06 -4.37
N THR A 9 -9.44 -14.23 -4.82
CA THR A 9 -8.37 -14.96 -4.15
C THR A 9 -7.02 -14.40 -4.59
N PHE A 10 -6.18 -14.08 -3.60
CA PHE A 10 -4.81 -13.67 -3.81
C PHE A 10 -3.86 -14.78 -3.34
N PRO A 11 -2.73 -15.00 -4.03
CA PRO A 11 -1.67 -15.85 -3.51
C PRO A 11 -1.19 -15.36 -2.14
N GLU A 12 -0.91 -16.28 -1.22
CA GLU A 12 -0.47 -15.95 0.14
C GLU A 12 0.82 -15.13 0.13
N ASN A 13 1.80 -15.53 -0.68
CA ASN A 13 3.06 -14.82 -0.86
C ASN A 13 2.89 -13.36 -1.34
N PHE A 14 1.83 -13.07 -2.09
CA PHE A 14 1.52 -11.71 -2.53
C PHE A 14 1.01 -10.85 -1.37
N LEU A 15 0.09 -11.38 -0.56
CA LEU A 15 -0.42 -10.68 0.62
C LEU A 15 0.67 -10.47 1.67
N ASP A 16 1.51 -11.49 1.89
CA ASP A 16 2.69 -11.40 2.75
C ASP A 16 3.67 -10.32 2.26
N GLY A 17 3.89 -10.21 0.94
CA GLY A 17 4.69 -9.14 0.36
C GLY A 17 4.09 -7.75 0.65
N CYS A 18 2.78 -7.58 0.43
CA CYS A 18 2.08 -6.33 0.76
C CYS A 18 2.22 -5.95 2.24
N LEU A 19 2.03 -6.91 3.15
CA LEU A 19 2.20 -6.70 4.59
C LEU A 19 3.65 -6.39 4.94
N THR A 20 4.61 -7.07 4.32
CA THR A 20 6.04 -6.83 4.49
C THR A 20 6.38 -5.40 4.09
N LEU A 21 5.89 -4.89 2.95
CA LEU A 21 6.10 -3.50 2.54
C LEU A 21 5.63 -2.52 3.62
N VAL A 22 4.42 -2.72 4.15
CA VAL A 22 3.87 -1.86 5.21
C VAL A 22 4.70 -1.96 6.48
N GLN A 23 5.04 -3.17 6.94
CA GLN A 23 5.87 -3.38 8.13
C GLN A 23 7.26 -2.73 8.02
N LYS A 24 7.93 -2.92 6.88
CA LYS A 24 9.26 -2.33 6.63
C LYS A 24 9.21 -0.82 6.62
N PHE A 25 8.19 -0.25 5.97
CA PHE A 25 7.98 1.18 5.94
C PHE A 25 7.70 1.76 7.34
N LEU A 26 6.76 1.17 8.09
CA LEU A 26 6.40 1.61 9.45
C LEU A 26 7.55 1.43 10.46
N SER A 27 8.48 0.52 10.19
CA SER A 27 9.70 0.32 10.99
C SER A 27 10.89 1.14 10.50
N GLU A 28 10.67 2.10 9.60
CA GLU A 28 11.71 2.97 9.01
C GLU A 28 12.84 2.19 8.30
N ASN A 29 12.60 0.94 7.89
CA ASN A 29 13.57 0.10 7.22
C ASN A 29 13.47 0.26 5.70
N MET A 30 13.98 1.40 5.20
CA MET A 30 13.93 1.71 3.76
C MET A 30 14.74 0.76 2.87
N ASN A 31 15.81 0.15 3.38
CA ASN A 31 16.56 -0.85 2.62
C ASN A 31 15.71 -2.10 2.40
N GLY A 32 15.11 -2.64 3.47
CA GLY A 32 14.21 -3.79 3.38
C GLY A 32 12.94 -3.49 2.58
N PHE A 33 12.44 -2.25 2.64
CA PHE A 33 11.33 -1.80 1.78
C PHE A 33 11.71 -1.89 0.28
N LYS A 34 12.88 -1.38 -0.11
CA LYS A 34 13.35 -1.47 -1.50
C LYS A 34 13.62 -2.91 -1.93
N GLU A 35 14.20 -3.73 -1.06
CA GLU A 35 14.40 -5.17 -1.32
C GLU A 35 13.07 -5.88 -1.60
N GLU A 36 12.04 -5.61 -0.79
CA GLU A 36 10.72 -6.19 -0.99
C GLU A 36 10.05 -5.64 -2.27
N LEU A 37 10.24 -4.36 -2.61
CA LEU A 37 9.78 -3.80 -3.89
C LEU A 37 10.39 -4.50 -5.11
N VAL A 38 11.68 -4.88 -5.04
CA VAL A 38 12.33 -5.68 -6.10
C VAL A 38 11.75 -7.08 -6.13
N LYS A 39 11.60 -7.73 -4.97
CA LYS A 39 11.02 -9.08 -4.85
C LYS A 39 9.58 -9.15 -5.37
N MET A 40 8.81 -8.08 -5.18
CA MET A 40 7.45 -7.93 -5.70
C MET A 40 7.39 -7.41 -7.14
N GLU A 41 8.54 -7.30 -7.82
CA GLU A 41 8.69 -6.91 -9.23
C GLU A 41 8.22 -5.47 -9.56
N PHE A 42 8.19 -4.59 -8.56
CA PHE A 42 7.96 -3.17 -8.79
C PHE A 42 9.22 -2.48 -9.30
N LEU A 43 10.37 -2.82 -8.72
CA LEU A 43 11.68 -2.31 -9.12
C LEU A 43 12.54 -3.43 -9.72
N LYS A 44 13.44 -3.07 -10.63
CA LYS A 44 14.42 -4.01 -11.21
C LYS A 44 15.58 -4.29 -10.26
N ASN A 45 15.98 -3.29 -9.47
CA ASN A 45 17.05 -3.38 -8.48
C ASN A 45 16.81 -2.37 -7.35
N THR A 46 17.56 -2.50 -6.25
CA THR A 46 17.36 -1.66 -5.05
C THR A 46 17.97 -0.26 -5.20
N GLN A 47 18.82 -0.07 -6.20
CA GLN A 47 19.50 1.19 -6.53
C GLN A 47 18.54 2.14 -7.25
N ALA A 48 17.45 1.60 -7.83
CA ALA A 48 16.48 2.33 -8.64
C ALA A 48 17.17 3.09 -9.78
N ASP A 49 17.94 2.36 -10.58
CA ASP A 49 18.75 2.95 -11.65
C ASP A 49 17.88 3.52 -12.78
N GLY A 50 18.02 4.81 -13.03
CA GLY A 50 17.34 5.53 -14.12
C GLY A 50 16.02 6.20 -13.70
N VAL A 51 15.53 7.07 -14.58
CA VAL A 51 14.40 7.99 -14.29
C VAL A 51 13.12 7.23 -13.95
N THR A 52 12.81 6.15 -14.67
CA THR A 52 11.59 5.36 -14.44
C THR A 52 11.60 4.65 -13.10
N GLU A 53 12.71 4.02 -12.72
CA GLU A 53 12.83 3.31 -11.43
C GLU A 53 12.74 4.29 -10.26
N GLN A 54 13.37 5.47 -10.38
CA GLN A 54 13.24 6.55 -9.39
C GLN A 54 11.80 7.06 -9.26
N ALA A 55 11.09 7.21 -10.38
CA ALA A 55 9.68 7.63 -10.37
C ALA A 55 8.79 6.58 -9.68
N ILE A 56 8.99 5.29 -9.95
CA ILE A 56 8.26 4.19 -9.30
C ILE A 56 8.56 4.15 -7.80
N LEU A 57 9.84 4.21 -7.42
CA LEU A 57 10.24 4.22 -6.01
C LEU A 57 9.63 5.42 -5.27
N SER A 58 9.68 6.60 -5.87
CA SER A 58 9.09 7.82 -5.30
C SER A 58 7.57 7.67 -5.10
N LEU A 59 6.86 7.18 -6.12
CA LEU A 59 5.42 6.94 -6.06
C LEU A 59 5.05 5.96 -4.95
N LEU A 60 5.73 4.81 -4.87
CA LEU A 60 5.43 3.77 -3.88
C LEU A 60 5.83 4.18 -2.47
N THR A 61 6.91 4.96 -2.31
CA THR A 61 7.30 5.55 -1.02
C THR A 61 6.24 6.54 -0.55
N ARG A 62 5.77 7.44 -1.42
CA ARG A 62 4.70 8.40 -1.11
C ARG A 62 3.38 7.69 -0.78
N PHE A 63 3.08 6.59 -1.46
CA PHE A 63 1.91 5.77 -1.13
C PHE A 63 2.03 5.14 0.26
N ALA A 64 3.21 4.61 0.59
CA ALA A 64 3.48 4.05 1.91
C ALA A 64 3.42 5.11 3.01
N GLU A 65 3.92 6.33 2.77
CA GLU A 65 3.81 7.48 3.67
C GLU A 65 2.34 7.83 3.96
N LEU A 66 1.53 7.94 2.90
CA LEU A 66 0.11 8.26 3.02
C LEU A 66 -0.66 7.16 3.77
N LEU A 67 -0.38 5.89 3.51
CA LEU A 67 -1.02 4.80 4.26
C LEU A 67 -0.48 4.69 5.69
N GLY A 68 0.80 4.98 5.90
CA GLY A 68 1.43 4.99 7.22
C GLY A 68 0.84 6.07 8.13
N GLU A 69 0.39 7.19 7.55
CA GLU A 69 -0.33 8.24 8.27
C GLU A 69 -1.57 7.72 9.02
N VAL A 70 -2.29 6.76 8.42
CA VAL A 70 -3.48 6.13 9.02
C VAL A 70 -3.16 5.45 10.36
N TYR A 71 -1.90 5.05 10.56
CA TYR A 71 -1.43 4.37 11.76
C TYR A 71 -0.61 5.26 12.71
N ARG A 72 -0.37 6.55 12.38
CA ARG A 72 0.42 7.45 13.23
C ARG A 72 -0.25 7.76 14.57
N GLN A 73 -1.57 7.72 14.60
CA GLN A 73 -2.39 7.95 15.78
C GLN A 73 -3.38 6.79 15.95
N PRO A 74 -3.89 6.54 17.16
CA PRO A 74 -4.88 5.49 17.40
C PRO A 74 -6.18 5.69 16.63
N PHE A 75 -6.52 6.93 16.28
CA PHE A 75 -7.70 7.27 15.48
C PHE A 75 -7.27 7.99 14.22
N PHE A 76 -7.88 7.63 13.09
CA PHE A 76 -7.73 8.35 11.84
C PHE A 76 -9.07 8.87 11.36
N ASP A 77 -9.11 10.14 10.97
CA ASP A 77 -10.29 10.82 10.44
C ASP A 77 -10.26 10.85 8.91
N PHE A 78 -11.06 10.00 8.26
CA PHE A 78 -11.16 9.96 6.81
C PHE A 78 -11.97 11.13 6.23
N SER A 79 -12.55 12.01 7.06
CA SER A 79 -13.18 13.24 6.59
C SER A 79 -12.18 14.34 6.21
N ASP A 80 -10.90 14.19 6.59
CA ASP A 80 -9.83 15.14 6.26
C ASP A 80 -9.63 15.23 4.73
N SER A 81 -9.90 16.42 4.19
CA SER A 81 -9.77 16.68 2.76
C SER A 81 -8.32 16.58 2.26
N SER A 82 -7.34 16.84 3.12
CA SER A 82 -5.91 16.78 2.76
C SER A 82 -5.48 15.35 2.39
N PHE A 83 -5.98 14.34 3.10
CA PHE A 83 -5.74 12.93 2.79
C PHE A 83 -6.28 12.58 1.40
N ARG A 84 -7.50 13.03 1.09
CA ARG A 84 -8.13 12.82 -0.22
C ARG A 84 -7.38 13.52 -1.34
N GLU A 85 -6.93 14.76 -1.12
CA GLU A 85 -6.15 15.54 -2.08
C GLU A 85 -4.80 14.88 -2.37
N ASN A 86 -4.10 14.43 -1.34
CA ASN A 86 -2.83 13.70 -1.47
C ASN A 86 -3.00 12.39 -2.24
N LEU A 87 -4.04 11.62 -1.94
CA LEU A 87 -4.38 10.39 -2.65
C LEU A 87 -4.62 10.65 -4.14
N ASN A 88 -5.39 11.69 -4.47
CA ASN A 88 -5.68 12.07 -5.86
C ASN A 88 -4.43 12.58 -6.61
N SER A 89 -3.58 13.37 -5.94
CA SER A 89 -2.31 13.86 -6.49
C SER A 89 -1.40 12.70 -6.86
N MET A 90 -1.27 11.73 -5.96
CA MET A 90 -0.45 10.54 -6.17
C MET A 90 -1.01 9.65 -7.29
N LEU A 91 -2.34 9.48 -7.39
CA LEU A 91 -2.96 8.77 -8.51
C LEU A 91 -2.63 9.42 -9.86
N LYS A 92 -2.66 10.75 -9.94
CA LYS A 92 -2.27 11.49 -11.15
C LYS A 92 -0.82 11.22 -11.53
N GLN A 93 0.10 11.27 -10.57
CA GLN A 93 1.51 10.95 -10.80
C GLN A 93 1.70 9.50 -11.27
N GLY A 94 0.95 8.56 -10.70
CA GLY A 94 1.00 7.16 -11.13
C GLY A 94 0.56 6.94 -12.58
N MET A 95 -0.34 7.76 -13.12
CA MET A 95 -0.75 7.70 -14.53
C MET A 95 0.33 8.17 -15.50
N GLU A 96 1.34 8.92 -15.03
CA GLU A 96 2.46 9.38 -15.87
C GLU A 96 3.49 8.27 -16.10
N ILE A 97 3.51 7.25 -15.23
CA ILE A 97 4.38 6.08 -15.37
C ILE A 97 3.78 5.16 -16.46
N ARG A 98 4.42 5.15 -17.64
CA ARG A 98 3.95 4.39 -18.81
C ARG A 98 4.25 2.89 -18.75
N GLU A 99 4.94 2.43 -17.73
CA GLU A 99 5.34 1.03 -17.56
C GLU A 99 4.49 0.35 -16.48
N ILE A 100 3.87 -0.79 -16.81
CA ILE A 100 3.12 -1.60 -15.85
C ILE A 100 4.11 -2.43 -15.04
N ARG A 101 4.08 -2.29 -13.71
CA ARG A 101 5.01 -2.95 -12.78
C ARG A 101 4.28 -3.63 -11.63
N GLY A 102 4.95 -4.63 -11.04
CA GLY A 102 4.39 -5.51 -10.04
C GLY A 102 3.48 -6.60 -10.62
N SER A 103 3.13 -7.55 -9.78
CA SER A 103 2.31 -8.69 -10.22
C SER A 103 0.91 -8.25 -10.68
N ARG A 104 0.28 -9.07 -11.54
CA ARG A 104 -1.14 -8.91 -11.93
C ARG A 104 -2.10 -8.80 -10.75
N HIS A 105 -1.73 -9.35 -9.59
CA HIS A 105 -2.52 -9.30 -8.36
C HIS A 105 -2.56 -7.89 -7.77
N PHE A 106 -1.50 -7.10 -7.96
CA PHE A 106 -1.42 -5.74 -7.44
C PHE A 106 -2.49 -4.84 -8.03
N VAL A 107 -2.79 -4.93 -9.32
CA VAL A 107 -3.85 -4.09 -9.94
C VAL A 107 -5.21 -4.31 -9.26
N PHE A 108 -5.54 -5.56 -8.92
CA PHE A 108 -6.79 -5.88 -8.21
C PHE A 108 -6.74 -5.44 -6.75
N PHE A 109 -5.64 -5.73 -6.05
CA PHE A 109 -5.45 -5.33 -4.66
C PHE A 109 -5.56 -3.80 -4.50
N ASN A 110 -4.87 -3.07 -5.37
CA ASN A 110 -4.88 -1.62 -5.41
C ASN A 110 -6.31 -1.07 -5.60
N ARG A 111 -7.09 -1.64 -6.53
CA ARG A 111 -8.52 -1.28 -6.71
C ARG A 111 -9.35 -1.50 -5.45
N ILE A 112 -9.12 -2.61 -4.73
CA ILE A 112 -9.82 -2.90 -3.47
C ILE A 112 -9.47 -1.85 -2.40
N VAL A 113 -8.17 -1.55 -2.22
CA VAL A 113 -7.70 -0.55 -1.25
C VAL A 113 -8.27 0.83 -1.57
N PHE A 114 -8.20 1.28 -2.83
CA PHE A 114 -8.77 2.55 -3.25
C PHE A 114 -10.30 2.62 -3.07
N GLY A 115 -11.01 1.52 -3.37
CA GLY A 115 -12.45 1.43 -3.14
C GLY A 115 -12.79 1.59 -1.66
N LEU A 116 -12.07 0.88 -0.79
CA LEU A 116 -12.25 0.97 0.66
C LEU A 116 -11.96 2.39 1.18
N LEU A 117 -10.82 2.98 0.83
CA LEU A 117 -10.47 4.34 1.22
C LEU A 117 -11.51 5.36 0.72
N SER A 118 -12.00 5.21 -0.52
CA SER A 118 -13.03 6.08 -1.07
C SER A 118 -14.34 5.98 -0.30
N MET A 119 -14.73 4.78 0.14
CA MET A 119 -15.91 4.59 0.98
C MET A 119 -15.74 5.25 2.35
N LEU A 120 -14.61 5.03 3.01
CA LEU A 120 -14.32 5.62 4.32
C LEU A 120 -14.32 7.15 4.26
N MET A 121 -13.70 7.73 3.22
CA MET A 121 -13.72 9.18 2.98
C MET A 121 -15.13 9.72 2.70
N LYS A 122 -15.92 9.00 1.89
CA LYS A 122 -17.29 9.41 1.57
C LYS A 122 -18.21 9.38 2.80
N LEU A 123 -17.97 8.45 3.72
CA LEU A 123 -18.70 8.35 4.99
C LEU A 123 -18.22 9.38 6.03
N GLY A 124 -17.06 10.02 5.82
CA GLY A 124 -16.43 10.88 6.83
C GLY A 124 -16.12 10.11 8.12
N ALA A 125 -15.69 8.85 7.99
CA ALA A 125 -15.54 7.97 9.13
C ALA A 125 -14.29 8.30 9.95
N THR A 126 -14.42 8.34 11.27
CA THR A 126 -13.27 8.26 12.19
C THR A 126 -13.13 6.82 12.68
N ILE A 127 -11.97 6.20 12.47
CA ILE A 127 -11.73 4.79 12.77
C ILE A 127 -10.61 4.67 13.81
N ASP A 128 -10.80 3.80 14.81
CA ASP A 128 -9.72 3.32 15.67
C ASP A 128 -8.82 2.35 14.88
N THR A 129 -7.62 2.81 14.52
CA THR A 129 -6.66 2.08 13.71
C THR A 129 -5.61 1.36 14.56
N ALA A 130 -5.63 1.50 15.89
CA ALA A 130 -4.64 0.88 16.77
C ALA A 130 -4.66 -0.65 16.65
N ARG A 131 -5.85 -1.26 16.58
CA ARG A 131 -5.98 -2.71 16.36
C ARG A 131 -5.46 -3.13 14.98
N GLY A 132 -5.71 -2.32 13.96
CA GLY A 132 -5.21 -2.55 12.61
C GLY A 132 -3.69 -2.52 12.56
N TYR A 133 -3.08 -1.52 13.21
CA TYR A 133 -1.62 -1.42 13.34
C TYR A 133 -1.03 -2.63 14.05
N GLN A 134 -1.59 -3.04 15.20
CA GLN A 134 -1.12 -4.22 15.93
C GLN A 134 -1.25 -5.50 15.10
N ALA A 135 -2.33 -5.65 14.32
CA ALA A 135 -2.51 -6.80 13.44
C ALA A 135 -1.45 -6.82 12.34
N VAL A 136 -1.16 -5.68 11.71
CA VAL A 136 -0.11 -5.58 10.68
C VAL A 136 1.26 -5.86 11.29
N MET A 137 1.63 -5.22 12.39
CA MET A 137 2.95 -5.37 13.01
C MET A 137 3.15 -6.73 13.67
N GLY A 138 2.07 -7.34 14.16
CA GLY A 138 2.08 -8.68 14.74
C GLY A 138 2.00 -9.82 13.72
N TRP A 139 1.75 -9.50 12.44
CA TRP A 139 1.66 -10.52 11.38
C TRP A 139 3.01 -11.19 11.18
N LYS A 140 3.07 -12.49 11.50
CA LYS A 140 4.24 -13.32 11.24
C LYS A 140 4.12 -13.86 9.83
N ILE A 141 4.91 -13.30 8.92
CA ILE A 141 5.08 -13.79 7.55
C ILE A 141 5.43 -15.28 7.64
N GLY A 142 4.69 -16.11 6.91
CA GLY A 142 4.80 -17.56 7.01
C GLY A 142 6.23 -18.04 6.80
N LYS A 143 6.73 -18.84 7.74
CA LYS A 143 7.81 -19.79 7.45
C LYS A 143 7.35 -20.61 6.24
N ALA A 144 8.10 -20.57 5.15
CA ALA A 144 7.90 -21.49 4.04
C ALA A 144 7.78 -22.92 4.60
N SER A 145 6.62 -23.54 4.43
CA SER A 145 6.44 -24.98 4.49
C SER A 145 6.70 -25.56 3.11
#